data_AF-A0A0B5FG85-F1
#
_entry.id   AF-A0A0B5FG85-F1
#
_cell.length_a   1.000
_cell.length_b   1.000
_cell.length_c   1.000
_cell.angle_alpha   90.00
_cell.angle_beta   90.00
_cell.angle_gamma   90.00
#
_symmetry.space_group_name_H-M   'P 1'
#
loop_
_entity.id
_entity.type
_entity.pdbx_description
1 polymer ?
#
loop_
_entity_poly.entity_id
_entity_poly.type
_entity_poly.pdbx_seq_one_letter_code
_entity_poly.pdbx_strand_id
1 'polypeptide(L)'
;MPSLSLRLPDDLDQRLENEARRSGVPRSEVARAAIGEFLARRERERFMAEMVAEARTAYGNEEIHQDALDLEKDFLDLGTQQDKSPNSHKNPQDRWWK
;
A
#
# COMPACT_ATOMS: atom_id res chain seq x y z
N MET A 1 30.00 -3.84 15.31
CA MET A 1 29.06 -4.42 14.32
C MET A 1 29.18 -5.93 14.39
N PRO A 2 28.06 -6.68 14.49
CA PRO A 2 28.10 -8.14 14.43
C PRO A 2 28.59 -8.60 13.05
N SER A 3 29.38 -9.68 13.01
CA SER A 3 29.85 -10.31 11.78
C SER A 3 29.01 -11.56 11.48
N LEU A 4 28.79 -11.82 10.19
CA LEU A 4 28.03 -12.96 9.69
C LEU A 4 28.90 -13.69 8.67
N SER A 5 29.16 -14.98 8.90
CA SER A 5 29.87 -15.85 7.96
C SER A 5 28.89 -16.87 7.42
N LEU A 6 28.74 -16.92 6.10
CA LEU A 6 27.80 -17.79 5.41
C LEU A 6 28.41 -18.30 4.12
N ARG A 7 28.18 -19.57 3.83
CA ARG A 7 28.61 -20.20 2.58
C ARG A 7 27.58 -19.91 1.51
N LEU A 8 28.02 -19.33 0.42
CA LEU A 8 27.18 -19.05 -0.75
C LEU A 8 27.46 -20.11 -1.82
N PRO A 9 26.44 -20.55 -2.56
CA PRO A 9 26.63 -21.23 -3.83
C PRO A 9 27.49 -20.39 -4.79
N ASP A 10 28.33 -21.04 -5.60
CA ASP A 10 29.29 -20.36 -6.49
C ASP A 10 28.60 -19.40 -7.48
N ASP A 11 27.41 -19.78 -7.98
CA ASP A 11 26.63 -18.95 -8.89
C ASP A 11 26.14 -17.66 -8.22
N LEU A 12 25.70 -17.76 -6.96
CA LEU A 12 25.26 -16.60 -6.19
C LEU A 12 26.43 -15.69 -5.84
N ASP A 13 27.59 -16.28 -5.53
CA ASP A 13 28.81 -15.54 -5.25
C ASP A 13 29.25 -14.70 -6.46
N GLN A 14 29.26 -15.31 -7.64
CA GLN A 14 29.58 -14.63 -8.90
C GLN A 14 28.57 -13.51 -9.23
N ARG A 15 27.28 -13.73 -8.97
CA ARG A 15 26.25 -12.71 -9.18
C ARG A 15 26.44 -11.52 -8.24
N LEU A 16 26.76 -11.78 -6.97
CA LEU A 16 27.03 -10.73 -5.99
C LEU A 16 28.27 -9.90 -6.37
N GLU A 17 29.33 -10.56 -6.82
CA GLU A 17 30.55 -9.92 -7.32
C GLU A 17 30.28 -9.01 -8.53
N ASN A 18 29.50 -9.50 -9.50
CA ASN A 18 29.16 -8.74 -10.69
C ASN A 18 28.30 -7.51 -10.36
N GLU A 19 27.35 -7.65 -9.44
CA GLU A 19 26.50 -6.53 -9.01
C GLU A 19 27.31 -5.48 -8.25
N ALA A 20 28.20 -5.91 -7.35
CA ALA A 20 29.14 -5.03 -6.66
C ALA A 20 30.02 -4.24 -7.65
N ARG A 21 30.53 -4.90 -8.70
CA ARG A 21 31.31 -4.25 -9.75
C ARG A 21 30.50 -3.22 -10.54
N ARG A 22 29.25 -3.51 -10.87
CA ARG A 22 28.35 -2.60 -11.62
C ARG A 22 27.96 -1.38 -10.80
N SER A 23 27.67 -1.58 -9.53
CA SER A 23 27.23 -0.54 -8.59
C SER A 23 28.38 0.26 -7.98
N GLY A 24 29.62 -0.24 -8.08
CA GLY A 24 30.79 0.41 -7.52
C GLY A 24 30.87 0.34 -5.99
N VAL A 25 30.07 -0.52 -5.35
CA VAL A 25 30.06 -0.69 -3.89
C VAL A 25 30.62 -2.06 -3.47
N PRO A 26 31.09 -2.23 -2.23
CA PRO A 26 31.58 -3.52 -1.75
C PRO A 26 30.49 -4.60 -1.75
N ARG A 27 30.88 -5.86 -2.00
CA ARG A 27 29.97 -7.02 -1.93
C ARG A 27 29.15 -7.10 -0.65
N SER A 28 29.78 -6.79 0.49
CA SER A 28 29.11 -6.81 1.79
C SER A 28 27.98 -5.78 1.88
N GLU A 29 28.09 -4.68 1.13
CA GLU A 29 27.06 -3.65 1.06
C GLU A 29 25.88 -4.12 0.22
N VAL A 30 26.14 -4.68 -0.96
CA VAL A 30 25.11 -5.32 -1.80
C VAL A 30 24.38 -6.42 -1.03
N ALA A 31 25.11 -7.28 -0.31
CA ALA A 31 24.54 -8.34 0.50
C ALA A 31 23.67 -7.79 1.64
N ARG A 32 24.13 -6.75 2.35
CA ARG A 32 23.35 -6.09 3.40
C ARG A 32 22.07 -5.46 2.87
N ALA A 33 22.16 -4.78 1.73
CA ALA A 33 21.00 -4.16 1.07
C ALA A 33 19.96 -5.23 0.68
N ALA A 34 20.39 -6.32 0.04
CA ALA A 34 19.52 -7.43 -0.35
C ALA A 34 18.85 -8.10 0.86
N ILE A 35 19.58 -8.31 1.96
CA ILE A 35 19.02 -8.87 3.20
C ILE A 35 17.97 -7.91 3.78
N GLY A 36 18.27 -6.61 3.84
CA GLY A 36 17.34 -5.60 4.35
C GLY A 36 16.05 -5.54 3.54
N GLU A 37 16.15 -5.54 2.21
CA GLU A 37 14.99 -5.53 1.32
C GLU A 37 14.16 -6.81 1.47
N PHE A 38 14.80 -7.98 1.53
CA PHE A 38 14.12 -9.24 1.72
C PHE A 38 13.33 -9.28 3.03
N LEU A 39 13.93 -8.83 4.14
CA LEU A 39 13.28 -8.79 5.44
C LEU A 39 12.09 -7.82 5.44
N ALA A 40 12.27 -6.60 4.90
CA ALA A 40 11.19 -5.62 4.81
C ALA A 40 10.04 -6.12 3.93
N ARG A 41 10.34 -6.83 2.83
CA ARG A 41 9.32 -7.45 1.98
C ARG A 41 8.57 -8.55 2.74
N ARG A 42 9.28 -9.42 3.46
CA ARG A 42 8.66 -10.50 4.26
C ARG A 42 7.77 -9.98 5.37
N GLU A 43 8.17 -8.89 6.03
CA GLU A 43 7.37 -8.25 7.06
C GLU A 43 6.06 -7.70 6.48
N ARG A 44 6.15 -6.96 5.36
CA ARG A 44 4.95 -6.47 4.65
C ARG A 44 4.04 -7.61 4.19
N GLU A 45 4.61 -8.69 3.66
CA GLU A 45 3.83 -9.87 3.24
C GLU A 45 3.06 -10.48 4.42
N ARG A 46 3.68 -10.61 5.60
CA ARG A 46 3.01 -11.14 6.79
C ARG A 46 1.90 -10.23 7.28
N PHE A 47 2.19 -8.93 7.37
CA PHE A 47 1.19 -7.94 7.78
C PHE A 47 -0.02 -7.91 6.83
N MET A 48 0.24 -7.89 5.52
CA MET A 48 -0.83 -7.92 4.51
C MET A 48 -1.61 -9.24 4.54
N ALA A 49 -0.97 -10.37 4.82
CA ALA A 49 -1.66 -11.65 4.94
C ALA A 49 -2.66 -11.65 6.12
N GLU A 50 -2.28 -11.09 7.27
CA GLU A 50 -3.17 -10.93 8.42
C GLU A 50 -4.33 -9.99 8.09
N MET A 51 -4.05 -8.84 7.46
CA MET A 51 -5.09 -7.88 7.05
C MET A 51 -6.06 -8.49 6.01
N VAL A 52 -5.56 -9.25 5.04
CA VAL A 52 -6.40 -9.94 4.04
C VAL A 52 -7.22 -11.06 4.68
N ALA A 53 -6.69 -11.77 5.67
CA ALA A 53 -7.45 -12.76 6.41
C ALA A 53 -8.63 -12.11 7.16
N GLU A 54 -8.38 -11.00 7.86
CA GLU A 54 -9.41 -10.22 8.56
C GLU A 54 -10.43 -9.59 7.60
N ALA A 55 -9.98 -9.08 6.45
CA ALA A 55 -10.89 -8.57 5.43
C ALA A 55 -11.75 -9.70 4.83
N ARG A 56 -11.18 -10.89 4.61
CA ARG A 56 -11.95 -12.04 4.10
C ARG A 56 -12.98 -12.55 5.11
N THR A 57 -12.71 -12.47 6.41
CA THR A 57 -13.71 -12.80 7.44
C THR A 57 -14.80 -11.73 7.52
N ALA A 58 -14.43 -10.45 7.43
CA ALA A 58 -15.39 -9.34 7.43
C ALA A 58 -16.28 -9.29 6.18
N TYR A 59 -15.70 -9.39 4.98
CA TYR A 59 -16.41 -9.35 3.69
C TYR A 59 -16.97 -10.70 3.24
N GLY A 60 -16.68 -11.79 3.96
CA GLY A 60 -17.33 -13.09 3.79
C GLY A 60 -18.72 -13.17 4.43
N ASN A 61 -19.15 -12.11 5.13
CA ASN A 61 -20.47 -12.00 5.72
C ASN A 61 -21.42 -11.30 4.74
N GLU A 62 -22.37 -12.05 4.19
CA GLU A 62 -23.37 -11.56 3.24
C GLU A 62 -24.20 -10.38 3.81
N GLU A 63 -24.43 -10.34 5.13
CA GLU A 63 -25.13 -9.20 5.78
C GLU A 63 -24.32 -7.90 5.65
N ILE A 64 -23.01 -7.95 5.89
CA ILE A 64 -22.14 -6.77 5.77
C ILE A 64 -22.03 -6.32 4.31
N HIS A 65 -22.10 -7.25 3.37
CA HIS A 65 -22.13 -6.92 1.96
C HIS A 65 -23.42 -6.21 1.56
N GLN A 66 -24.58 -6.71 2.02
CA GLN A 66 -25.87 -6.07 1.76
C GLN A 66 -25.98 -4.71 2.44
N ASP A 67 -25.53 -4.56 3.68
CA ASP A 67 -25.49 -3.28 4.37
C ASP A 67 -24.65 -2.24 3.61
N ALA A 68 -23.52 -2.65 3.03
CA ALA A 68 -22.69 -1.75 2.21
C ALA A 68 -23.37 -1.33 0.89
N LEU A 69 -24.10 -2.26 0.25
CA LEU A 69 -24.88 -1.98 -0.96
C LEU A 69 -26.07 -1.07 -0.67
N ASP A 70 -26.71 -1.23 0.49
CA ASP A 70 -27.82 -0.37 0.92
C ASP A 70 -27.32 1.03 1.29
N LEU A 71 -26.15 1.14 1.92
CA LEU A 71 -25.48 2.42 2.15
C LEU A 71 -25.14 3.15 0.84
N GLU A 72 -24.69 2.41 -0.19
CA GLU A 72 -24.41 2.97 -1.52
C GLU A 72 -25.69 3.53 -2.18
N LYS A 73 -26.81 2.80 -2.08
CA LYS A 73 -28.12 3.27 -2.59
C LYS A 73 -28.58 4.52 -1.86
N ASP A 74 -28.53 4.52 -0.52
CA ASP A 74 -28.90 5.67 0.30
C ASP A 74 -28.04 6.90 -0.06
N PHE A 75 -26.74 6.71 -0.32
CA PHE A 75 -25.84 7.79 -0.69
C PHE A 75 -26.09 8.33 -2.11
N LEU A 76 -26.39 7.46 -3.07
CA LEU A 76 -26.78 7.86 -4.43
C LEU A 76 -28.08 8.66 -4.43
N ASP A 77 -29.07 8.24 -3.63
CA ASP A 77 -30.34 8.93 -3.49
C ASP A 77 -30.18 10.34 -2.89
N LEU A 78 -29.27 10.50 -1.93
CA LEU A 78 -28.87 11.80 -1.36
C LEU A 78 -28.13 12.70 -2.38
N GLY A 79 -27.33 12.12 -3.29
CA GLY A 79 -26.62 12.86 -4.34
C GLY A 79 -27.53 13.42 -5.44
N THR A 80 -28.64 12.76 -5.72
CA THR A 80 -29.67 13.24 -6.66
C THR A 80 -30.50 14.41 -6.14
N GLN A 81 -30.44 14.73 -4.84
CA GLN A 81 -30.98 15.96 -4.26
C GLN A 81 -30.02 17.16 -4.32
N GLN A 82 -29.02 17.16 -5.22
CA GLN A 82 -28.32 18.39 -5.56
C GLN A 82 -29.27 19.38 -6.25
N ASP A 83 -29.70 20.37 -5.46
CA ASP A 83 -30.40 21.61 -5.80
C ASP A 83 -30.46 21.93 -7.30
N LYS A 84 -31.55 21.53 -7.95
CA LYS A 84 -32.07 22.24 -9.12
C LYS A 84 -32.76 23.51 -8.63
N SER A 85 -32.00 24.48 -8.14
CA SER A 85 -32.51 25.83 -7.90
C SER A 85 -32.14 26.72 -9.09
N PRO A 86 -33.05 27.03 -10.01
CA PRO A 86 -32.77 27.86 -11.18
C PRO A 86 -32.83 29.35 -10.81
N ASN A 87 -32.05 29.80 -9.82
CA ASN A 87 -31.61 31.19 -9.67
C ASN A 87 -30.81 31.35 -8.36
N SER A 88 -29.49 31.36 -8.45
CA SER A 88 -28.69 32.04 -7.42
C SER A 88 -27.73 33.00 -8.12
N HIS A 89 -28.14 34.25 -8.28
CA HIS A 89 -27.21 35.34 -8.50
C HIS A 89 -26.32 35.45 -7.24
N LYS A 90 -25.19 34.74 -7.23
CA LYS A 90 -24.20 34.85 -6.15
C LYS A 90 -23.47 36.17 -6.30
N ASN A 91 -23.82 37.13 -5.45
CA ASN A 91 -23.11 38.40 -5.35
C ASN A 91 -21.66 38.11 -4.88
N PRO A 92 -20.61 38.67 -5.50
CA PRO A 92 -19.21 38.31 -5.23
C PRO A 92 -18.69 38.60 -3.81
N GLN A 93 -19.50 39.21 -2.95
CA GLN A 93 -19.08 39.73 -1.65
C GLN A 93 -19.24 38.71 -0.50
N ASP A 94 -19.95 37.60 -0.70
CA ASP A 94 -20.13 36.53 0.31
C ASP A 94 -19.20 35.33 0.07
N ARG A 95 -17.89 35.59 -0.06
CA ARG A 95 -16.88 34.52 0.06
C ARG A 95 -16.21 34.63 1.42
N TRP A 96 -16.51 33.66 2.28
CA TRP A 96 -16.03 33.53 3.67
C TRP A 96 -14.57 33.06 3.79
N TRP A 97 -13.88 32.81 2.67
CA TRP A 97 -12.43 32.61 2.65
C TRP A 97 -11.75 33.87 2.11
N LYS A 98 -11.40 34.77 3.03
CA LYS A 98 -10.25 35.66 2.89
C LYS A 98 -9.48 35.63 4.19
#